data_AF-A0A1V6JCM6-F1
#
_entry.id   AF-A0A1V6JCM6-F1
#
_cell.length_a   1.000
_cell.length_b   1.000
_cell.length_c   1.000
_cell.angle_alpha   90.00
_cell.angle_beta   90.00
_cell.angle_gamma   90.00
#
_symmetry.space_group_name_H-M   'P 1'
#
loop_
_entity.id
_entity.type
_entity.pdbx_description
1 polymer ?
#
loop_
_entity_poly.entity_id
_entity_poly.type
_entity_poly.pdbx_seq_one_letter_code
_entity_poly.pdbx_strand_id
1 'polypeptide(L)'
;MSAPQLAAWDNARNNLKEIRPLTDEEVQKDIELRDKFTEAQNRLKLFQILELNYREWSAHQRKFIAPGPRKEDDHLTFDRLMFNFLSSAYGVIEHFEVSYKQRYRKDQTKLAEYKSFLSKFCETSWASAFFMDFRNYAQHFALPIGHCSRNESTHSITISITHSAAQLVKEYSGWKRSRLTAEHGDLDLISLTEEYFQRLRIDYAAFVVKYFYPELKDIDAFYWRLTQEVREKYPGARMVFLTEKEEKKDRARISFRWSFEQPPNLVFEELGLSHAR
;
A
#
# COMPACT_ATOMS: atom_id res chain seq x y z
N MET A 1 -37.23 -8.79 -7.16
CA MET A 1 -35.94 -8.32 -7.73
C MET A 1 -35.25 -9.53 -8.32
N SER A 2 -34.64 -9.41 -9.50
CA SER A 2 -33.80 -10.50 -10.04
C SER A 2 -32.62 -10.73 -9.10
N ALA A 3 -32.23 -11.99 -8.90
CA ALA A 3 -31.03 -12.31 -8.13
C ALA A 3 -29.80 -11.62 -8.76
N PRO A 4 -28.83 -11.15 -7.95
CA PRO A 4 -27.60 -10.57 -8.46
C PRO A 4 -26.89 -11.51 -9.44
N GLN A 5 -26.26 -10.95 -10.47
CA GLN A 5 -25.53 -11.73 -11.47
C GLN A 5 -24.02 -11.46 -11.39
N LEU A 6 -23.24 -12.53 -11.52
CA LEU A 6 -21.80 -12.41 -11.78
C LEU A 6 -21.62 -11.88 -13.20
N ALA A 7 -20.87 -10.79 -13.33
CA ALA A 7 -20.60 -10.17 -14.61
C ALA A 7 -19.12 -9.74 -14.73
N ALA A 8 -18.68 -9.59 -15.97
CA ALA A 8 -17.36 -9.09 -16.34
C ALA A 8 -17.49 -7.67 -16.88
N TRP A 9 -16.70 -6.75 -16.33
CA TRP A 9 -16.56 -5.39 -16.82
C TRP A 9 -15.23 -5.23 -17.54
N ASP A 10 -15.29 -4.98 -18.84
CA ASP A 10 -14.14 -4.66 -19.68
C ASP A 10 -14.00 -3.14 -19.78
N ASN A 11 -13.06 -2.59 -19.01
CA ASN A 11 -12.75 -1.15 -19.02
C ASN A 11 -12.32 -0.65 -20.40
N ALA A 12 -11.55 -1.44 -21.16
CA ALA A 12 -11.01 -0.99 -22.44
C ALA A 12 -12.10 -0.88 -23.50
N ARG A 13 -13.11 -1.76 -23.45
CA ARG A 13 -14.23 -1.78 -24.39
C ARG A 13 -15.49 -1.12 -23.84
N ASN A 14 -15.43 -0.61 -22.61
CA ASN A 14 -16.57 -0.04 -21.88
C ASN A 14 -17.82 -0.92 -21.98
N ASN A 15 -17.65 -2.22 -21.73
CA ASN A 15 -18.66 -3.23 -21.99
C ASN A 15 -18.85 -4.16 -20.79
N LEU A 16 -20.11 -4.52 -20.54
CA LEU A 16 -20.53 -5.46 -19.51
C LEU A 16 -20.92 -6.79 -20.15
N LYS A 17 -20.42 -7.90 -19.60
CA LYS A 17 -20.78 -9.26 -20.00
C LYS A 17 -21.33 -10.03 -18.81
N GLU A 18 -22.61 -10.37 -18.86
CA GLU A 18 -23.22 -11.28 -17.90
C GLU A 18 -22.55 -12.66 -18.01
N ILE A 19 -22.18 -13.27 -16.87
CA ILE A 19 -21.57 -14.62 -16.82
C ILE A 19 -22.62 -15.66 -16.44
N ARG A 20 -23.23 -15.46 -15.26
CA ARG A 20 -24.31 -16.30 -14.70
C ARG A 20 -24.94 -15.61 -13.49
N PRO A 21 -26.14 -16.02 -13.04
CA PRO A 21 -26.63 -15.67 -11.72
C PRO A 21 -25.67 -16.12 -10.61
N LEU A 22 -25.56 -15.33 -9.54
CA LEU A 22 -24.95 -15.80 -8.30
C LEU A 22 -25.86 -16.83 -7.63
N THR A 23 -25.28 -17.82 -6.95
CA THR A 23 -26.06 -18.75 -6.14
C THR A 23 -26.51 -18.09 -4.84
N ASP A 24 -27.57 -18.60 -4.20
CA ASP A 24 -28.02 -18.07 -2.91
C ASP A 24 -26.92 -18.11 -1.84
N GLU A 25 -26.07 -19.14 -1.88
CA GLU A 25 -24.91 -19.29 -1.02
C GLU A 25 -23.84 -18.21 -1.28
N GLU A 26 -23.59 -17.87 -2.55
CA GLU A 26 -22.65 -16.81 -2.92
C GLU A 26 -23.17 -15.43 -2.50
N VAL A 27 -24.46 -15.17 -2.68
CA VAL A 27 -25.11 -13.93 -2.24
C VAL A 27 -25.03 -13.79 -0.71
N GLN A 28 -25.39 -14.84 0.02
CA GLN A 28 -25.34 -14.83 1.48
C GLN A 28 -23.91 -14.65 1.99
N LYS A 29 -22.94 -15.36 1.39
CA LYS A 29 -21.54 -15.25 1.76
C LYS A 29 -20.95 -13.87 1.45
N ASP A 30 -21.32 -13.27 0.33
CA ASP A 30 -20.92 -11.92 0.01
C ASP A 30 -21.45 -10.91 1.04
N ILE A 31 -22.73 -10.99 1.42
CA ILE A 31 -23.31 -10.13 2.47
C ILE A 31 -22.51 -10.24 3.78
N GLU A 32 -22.18 -11.46 4.21
CA GLU A 32 -21.43 -11.71 5.45
C GLU A 32 -19.99 -11.19 5.42
N LEU A 33 -19.33 -11.28 4.26
CA LEU A 33 -17.93 -10.92 4.10
C LEU A 33 -17.74 -9.42 3.79
N ARG A 34 -18.73 -8.78 3.17
CA ARG A 34 -18.68 -7.39 2.74
C ARG A 34 -18.48 -6.43 3.90
N ASP A 35 -19.19 -6.62 5.01
CA ASP A 35 -19.06 -5.73 6.18
C ASP A 35 -17.66 -5.84 6.79
N LYS A 36 -17.15 -7.07 6.93
CA LYS A 36 -15.79 -7.33 7.44
C LYS A 36 -14.73 -6.75 6.52
N PHE A 37 -14.90 -6.92 5.20
CA PHE A 37 -13.99 -6.33 4.22
C PHE A 37 -14.04 -4.80 4.27
N THR A 38 -15.21 -4.20 4.42
CA THR A 38 -15.37 -2.74 4.52
C THR A 38 -14.69 -2.19 5.78
N GLU A 39 -14.81 -2.87 6.92
CA GLU A 39 -14.08 -2.51 8.13
C GLU A 39 -12.56 -2.60 7.92
N ALA A 40 -12.08 -3.72 7.38
CA ALA A 40 -10.67 -3.93 7.08
C ALA A 40 -10.15 -2.86 6.11
N GLN A 41 -10.89 -2.57 5.04
CA GLN A 41 -10.58 -1.53 4.06
C GLN A 41 -10.44 -0.17 4.71
N ASN A 42 -11.40 0.23 5.54
CA ASN A 42 -11.36 1.53 6.19
C ASN A 42 -10.13 1.71 7.08
N ARG A 43 -9.74 0.67 7.81
CA ARG A 43 -8.56 0.72 8.69
C ARG A 43 -7.24 0.54 7.94
N LEU A 44 -7.22 -0.22 6.86
CA LEU A 44 -6.03 -0.44 6.02
C LEU A 44 -5.80 0.66 4.98
N LYS A 45 -6.67 1.68 4.88
CA LYS A 45 -6.42 2.91 4.10
C LYS A 45 -5.07 3.56 4.40
N LEU A 46 -4.52 3.39 5.61
CA LEU A 46 -3.16 3.86 5.92
C LEU A 46 -2.08 3.20 5.07
N PHE A 47 -2.21 1.91 4.73
CA PHE A 47 -1.31 1.23 3.79
C PHE A 47 -1.49 1.75 2.36
N GLN A 48 -2.71 2.08 1.95
CA GLN A 48 -2.96 2.72 0.65
C GLN A 48 -2.32 4.12 0.58
N ILE A 49 -2.43 4.92 1.64
CA ILE A 49 -1.75 6.23 1.73
C ILE A 49 -0.24 6.06 1.64
N LEU A 50 0.33 5.08 2.35
CA LEU A 50 1.74 4.73 2.27
C LEU A 50 2.17 4.38 0.83
N GLU A 51 1.40 3.52 0.15
CA GLU A 51 1.62 3.14 -1.25
C GLU A 51 1.58 4.37 -2.18
N LEU A 52 0.60 5.27 -2.01
CA LEU A 52 0.49 6.47 -2.82
C LEU A 52 1.70 7.40 -2.64
N ASN A 53 2.12 7.66 -1.40
CA ASN A 53 3.30 8.49 -1.13
C ASN A 53 4.58 7.87 -1.70
N TYR A 54 4.74 6.55 -1.56
CA TYR A 54 5.87 5.84 -2.15
C TYR A 54 5.85 5.91 -3.69
N ARG A 55 4.67 5.73 -4.32
CA ARG A 55 4.54 5.85 -5.77
C ARG A 55 4.89 7.24 -6.28
N GLU A 56 4.50 8.29 -5.57
CA GLU A 56 4.85 9.66 -5.92
C GLU A 56 6.37 9.89 -5.82
N TRP A 57 7.00 9.42 -4.74
CA TRP A 57 8.45 9.41 -4.57
C TRP A 57 9.17 8.75 -5.76
N SER A 58 8.79 7.51 -6.10
CA SER A 58 9.43 6.76 -7.19
C SER A 58 9.08 7.31 -8.57
N ALA A 59 7.89 7.90 -8.75
CA ALA A 59 7.54 8.59 -9.98
C ALA A 59 8.36 9.86 -10.18
N HIS A 60 8.64 10.61 -9.11
CA HIS A 60 9.47 11.81 -9.20
C HIS A 60 10.93 11.46 -9.52
N GLN A 61 11.48 10.37 -8.96
CA GLN A 61 12.79 9.84 -9.37
C GLN A 61 12.85 9.55 -10.88
N ARG A 62 11.83 8.87 -11.43
CA ARG A 62 11.77 8.57 -12.88
C ARG A 62 11.69 9.85 -13.73
N LYS A 63 10.94 10.86 -13.28
CA LYS A 63 10.90 12.18 -13.93
C LYS A 63 12.26 12.88 -13.87
N PHE A 64 12.97 12.77 -12.75
CA PHE A 64 14.28 13.37 -12.54
C PHE A 64 15.36 12.74 -13.45
N ILE A 65 15.21 11.44 -13.75
CA ILE A 65 16.05 10.73 -14.74
C ILE A 65 15.70 11.16 -16.18
N ALA A 66 14.42 11.42 -16.49
CA ALA A 66 13.97 11.69 -17.86
C ALA A 66 14.66 12.91 -18.51
N PRO A 67 14.92 12.87 -19.83
CA PRO A 67 15.48 14.02 -20.55
C PRO A 67 14.44 15.14 -20.67
N GLY A 68 14.86 16.40 -20.48
CA GLY A 68 13.99 17.56 -20.67
C GLY A 68 14.35 18.77 -19.80
N PRO A 69 13.76 19.95 -20.09
CA PRO A 69 13.97 21.15 -19.30
C PRO A 69 13.37 21.01 -17.90
N ARG A 70 14.15 21.41 -16.89
CA ARG A 70 13.75 21.42 -15.48
C ARG A 70 12.98 22.70 -15.17
N LYS A 71 11.84 22.57 -14.49
CA LYS A 71 10.97 23.72 -14.12
C LYS A 71 10.71 23.84 -12.62
N GLU A 72 11.10 22.86 -11.80
CA GLU A 72 10.80 22.78 -10.37
C GLU A 72 12.07 22.70 -9.53
N ASP A 73 11.98 23.13 -8.27
CA ASP A 73 12.97 22.84 -7.24
C ASP A 73 12.83 21.36 -6.84
N ASP A 74 13.61 20.52 -7.52
CA ASP A 74 13.59 19.07 -7.29
C ASP A 74 14.02 18.71 -5.86
N HIS A 75 14.91 19.50 -5.24
CA HIS A 75 15.36 19.22 -3.89
C HIS A 75 14.20 19.37 -2.90
N LEU A 76 13.49 20.51 -2.96
CA LEU A 76 12.29 20.73 -2.17
C LEU A 76 11.22 19.67 -2.43
N THR A 77 11.08 19.22 -3.68
CA THR A 77 10.10 18.19 -4.04
C THR A 77 10.47 16.83 -3.43
N PHE A 78 11.75 16.44 -3.47
CA PHE A 78 12.21 15.23 -2.81
C PHE A 78 12.05 15.30 -1.29
N ASP A 79 12.36 16.44 -0.67
CA ASP A 79 12.13 16.67 0.77
C ASP A 79 10.66 16.48 1.15
N ARG A 80 9.74 17.12 0.41
CA ARG A 80 8.29 16.99 0.62
C ARG A 80 7.82 15.54 0.49
N LEU A 81 8.25 14.85 -0.57
CA LEU A 81 7.82 13.48 -0.84
C LEU A 81 8.37 12.50 0.20
N MET A 82 9.64 12.64 0.59
CA MET A 82 10.24 11.83 1.65
C MET A 82 9.55 12.09 2.99
N PHE A 83 9.28 13.34 3.34
CA PHE A 83 8.57 13.68 4.58
C PHE A 83 7.17 13.07 4.63
N ASN A 84 6.43 13.13 3.52
CA ASN A 84 5.11 12.50 3.40
C ASN A 84 5.18 10.98 3.55
N PHE A 85 6.15 10.34 2.89
CA PHE A 85 6.40 8.90 3.02
C PHE A 85 6.68 8.51 4.47
N LEU A 86 7.65 9.16 5.13
CA LEU A 86 8.03 8.90 6.53
C LEU A 86 6.84 9.08 7.48
N SER A 87 6.07 10.14 7.28
CA SER A 87 4.87 10.42 8.08
C SER A 87 3.82 9.31 7.93
N SER A 88 3.56 8.86 6.71
CA SER A 88 2.61 7.78 6.46
C SER A 88 3.09 6.41 6.97
N ALA A 89 4.38 6.10 6.80
CA ALA A 89 5.00 4.87 7.32
C ALA A 89 4.91 4.80 8.85
N TYR A 90 5.22 5.90 9.51
CA TYR A 90 5.06 6.02 10.96
C TYR A 90 3.59 5.90 11.38
N GLY A 91 2.68 6.57 10.67
CA GLY A 91 1.25 6.51 10.94
C GLY A 91 0.70 5.09 10.89
N VAL A 92 1.15 4.26 9.93
CA VAL A 92 0.82 2.82 9.90
C VAL A 92 1.28 2.14 11.18
N ILE A 93 2.56 2.27 11.54
CA ILE A 93 3.13 1.58 12.71
C ILE A 93 2.42 2.01 14.00
N GLU A 94 2.30 3.31 14.24
CA GLU A 94 1.73 3.85 15.47
C GLU A 94 0.24 3.50 15.61
N HIS A 95 -0.53 3.60 14.53
CA HIS A 95 -1.96 3.28 14.55
C HIS A 95 -2.23 1.85 15.00
N PHE A 96 -1.47 0.89 14.43
CA PHE A 96 -1.62 -0.52 14.80
C PHE A 96 -0.97 -0.84 16.14
N GLU A 97 0.12 -0.18 16.52
CA GLU A 97 0.72 -0.31 17.86
C GLU A 97 -0.27 0.06 18.96
N VAL A 98 -0.87 1.26 18.87
CA VAL A 98 -1.82 1.76 19.86
C VAL A 98 -3.03 0.85 19.91
N SER A 99 -3.59 0.48 18.74
CA SER A 99 -4.73 -0.43 18.66
C SER A 99 -4.42 -1.80 19.28
N TYR A 100 -3.23 -2.35 19.04
CA TYR A 100 -2.79 -3.62 19.60
C TYR A 100 -2.68 -3.54 21.12
N LYS A 101 -1.98 -2.52 21.64
CA LYS A 101 -1.80 -2.31 23.07
C LYS A 101 -3.12 -2.09 23.79
N GLN A 102 -4.07 -1.40 23.15
CA GLN A 102 -5.41 -1.20 23.71
C GLN A 102 -6.18 -2.51 23.78
N ARG A 103 -6.17 -3.31 22.70
CA ARG A 103 -6.86 -4.61 22.62
C ARG A 103 -6.31 -5.62 23.65
N TYR A 104 -5.00 -5.65 23.84
CA TYR A 104 -4.31 -6.63 24.69
C TYR A 104 -3.73 -6.02 25.97
N ARG A 105 -4.29 -4.91 26.47
CA ARG A 105 -3.74 -4.14 27.60
C ARG A 105 -3.46 -4.97 28.86
N LYS A 106 -4.25 -6.01 29.10
CA LYS A 106 -4.14 -6.89 30.28
C LYS A 106 -3.38 -8.19 30.00
N ASP A 107 -2.98 -8.44 28.76
CA ASP A 107 -2.28 -9.65 28.35
C ASP A 107 -0.79 -9.34 28.13
N GLN A 108 0.02 -9.57 29.16
CA GLN A 108 1.46 -9.30 29.11
C GLN A 108 2.19 -10.13 28.05
N THR A 109 1.70 -11.35 27.77
CA THR A 109 2.29 -12.22 26.75
C THR A 109 2.10 -11.62 25.36
N LYS A 110 0.90 -11.12 25.05
CA LYS A 110 0.62 -10.41 23.79
C LYS A 110 1.42 -9.11 23.66
N LEU A 111 1.49 -8.33 24.74
CA LEU A 111 2.30 -7.10 24.73
C LEU A 111 3.80 -7.39 24.50
N ALA A 112 4.33 -8.48 25.06
CA ALA A 112 5.69 -8.94 24.78
C ALA A 112 5.85 -9.44 23.34
N GLU A 113 4.84 -10.13 22.79
CA GLU A 113 4.80 -10.60 21.41
C GLU A 113 4.92 -9.43 20.41
N TYR A 114 4.19 -8.32 20.61
CA TYR A 114 4.34 -7.13 19.77
C TYR A 114 5.74 -6.53 19.85
N LYS A 115 6.31 -6.40 21.06
CA LYS A 115 7.68 -5.88 21.24
C LYS A 115 8.71 -6.75 20.53
N SER A 116 8.58 -8.08 20.68
CA SER A 116 9.45 -9.05 20.02
C SER A 116 9.35 -8.96 18.50
N PHE A 117 8.12 -8.86 17.98
CA PHE A 117 7.88 -8.65 16.55
C PHE A 117 8.58 -7.38 16.05
N LEU A 118 8.40 -6.23 16.72
CA LEU A 118 9.01 -4.97 16.29
C LEU A 118 10.54 -5.01 16.36
N SER A 119 11.12 -5.68 17.37
CA SER A 119 12.57 -5.92 17.45
C SER A 119 13.05 -6.71 16.25
N LYS A 120 12.39 -7.84 15.97
CA LYS A 120 12.72 -8.71 14.83
C LYS A 120 12.57 -7.97 13.49
N PHE A 121 11.55 -7.13 13.35
CA PHE A 121 11.34 -6.30 12.15
C PHE A 121 12.52 -5.37 11.88
N CYS A 122 13.09 -4.75 12.93
CA CYS A 122 14.29 -3.92 12.83
C CYS A 122 15.57 -4.75 12.62
N GLU A 123 15.67 -5.92 13.27
CA GLU A 123 16.84 -6.80 13.14
C GLU A 123 16.95 -7.43 11.74
N THR A 124 15.82 -7.66 11.08
CA THR A 124 15.77 -8.29 9.74
C THR A 124 16.08 -7.30 8.61
N SER A 125 15.96 -5.99 8.86
CA SER A 125 16.21 -4.94 7.87
C SER A 125 16.79 -3.71 8.53
N TRP A 126 18.04 -3.39 8.17
CA TRP A 126 18.68 -2.17 8.65
C TRP A 126 17.94 -0.93 8.15
N ALA A 127 17.38 -0.95 6.94
CA ALA A 127 16.54 0.15 6.42
C ALA A 127 15.33 0.40 7.33
N SER A 128 14.65 -0.65 7.78
CA SER A 128 13.55 -0.53 8.76
C SER A 128 14.00 0.10 10.07
N ALA A 129 15.12 -0.36 10.62
CA ALA A 129 15.68 0.19 11.84
C ALA A 129 16.09 1.67 11.68
N PHE A 130 16.73 2.00 10.55
CA PHE A 130 17.12 3.34 10.16
C PHE A 130 15.93 4.27 10.07
N PHE A 131 14.91 3.96 9.27
CA PHE A 131 13.78 4.87 9.07
C PHE A 131 12.93 5.09 10.30
N MET A 132 12.84 4.08 11.18
CA MET A 132 12.17 4.24 12.48
C MET A 132 12.86 5.29 13.38
N ASP A 133 14.18 5.46 13.28
CA ASP A 133 14.90 6.51 14.00
C ASP A 133 14.99 7.81 13.18
N PHE A 134 15.22 7.70 11.86
CA PHE A 134 15.39 8.81 10.91
C PHE A 134 14.18 9.73 10.85
N ARG A 135 12.97 9.18 10.97
CA ARG A 135 11.75 9.99 11.07
C ARG A 135 11.82 11.02 12.20
N ASN A 136 12.39 10.67 13.36
CA ASN A 136 12.52 11.62 14.46
C ASN A 136 13.53 12.73 14.16
N TYR A 137 14.61 12.42 13.43
CA TYR A 137 15.51 13.43 12.89
C TYR A 137 14.76 14.37 11.93
N ALA A 138 14.11 13.81 10.91
CA ALA A 138 13.40 14.55 9.88
C ALA A 138 12.25 15.43 10.43
N GLN A 139 11.65 15.04 11.55
CA GLN A 139 10.54 15.78 12.17
C GLN A 139 11.02 16.91 13.09
N HIS A 140 12.19 16.77 13.73
CA HIS A 140 12.58 17.65 14.82
C HIS A 140 13.86 18.46 14.58
N PHE A 141 14.66 18.11 13.56
CA PHE A 141 15.99 18.67 13.37
C PHE A 141 16.18 19.32 11.99
N ALA A 142 16.01 18.56 10.91
CA ALA A 142 16.28 19.05 9.57
C ALA A 142 15.43 18.33 8.51
N LEU A 143 15.50 18.82 7.27
CA LEU A 143 14.87 18.18 6.12
C LEU A 143 15.60 16.86 5.75
N PRO A 144 14.88 15.87 5.22
CA PRO A 144 15.39 14.51 5.08
C PRO A 144 16.37 14.29 3.91
N ILE A 145 16.43 15.17 2.92
CA ILE A 145 17.36 15.01 1.80
C ILE A 145 18.65 15.79 2.10
N GLY A 146 19.77 15.08 2.18
CA GLY A 146 21.08 15.71 2.41
C GLY A 146 21.74 16.16 1.11
N HIS A 147 21.79 15.27 0.13
CA HIS A 147 22.37 15.54 -1.19
C HIS A 147 21.51 14.93 -2.29
N CYS A 148 21.32 15.68 -3.38
CA CYS A 148 20.66 15.22 -4.59
C CYS A 148 21.54 15.58 -5.79
N SER A 149 21.96 14.58 -6.56
CA SER A 149 22.68 14.79 -7.81
C SER A 149 22.12 13.97 -8.95
N ARG A 150 22.33 14.50 -10.15
CA ARG A 150 22.02 13.87 -11.42
C ARG A 150 23.30 13.85 -12.24
N ASN A 151 23.73 12.67 -12.66
CA ASN A 151 24.92 12.50 -13.48
C ASN A 151 24.48 12.05 -14.87
N GLU A 152 24.84 12.84 -15.88
CA GLU A 152 24.52 12.57 -17.27
C GLU A 152 25.79 12.13 -17.99
N SER A 153 25.74 10.95 -18.60
CA SER A 153 26.78 10.44 -19.49
C SER A 153 26.21 10.28 -20.91
N THR A 154 27.09 10.03 -21.88
CA THR A 154 26.69 9.79 -23.28
C THR A 154 25.68 8.65 -23.45
N HIS A 155 25.63 7.69 -22.51
CA HIS A 155 24.83 6.47 -22.63
C HIS A 155 23.79 6.30 -21.52
N SER A 156 23.84 7.10 -20.45
CA SER A 156 22.96 6.92 -19.29
C SER A 156 22.81 8.19 -18.47
N ILE A 157 21.67 8.29 -17.79
CA ILE A 157 21.41 9.29 -16.77
C ILE A 157 21.22 8.53 -15.46
N THR A 158 22.03 8.84 -14.47
CA THR A 158 21.93 8.27 -13.12
C THR A 158 21.62 9.36 -12.11
N ILE A 159 20.99 8.97 -11.01
CA ILE A 159 20.60 9.89 -9.93
C ILE A 159 21.11 9.33 -8.62
N SER A 160 21.50 10.23 -7.72
CA SER A 160 21.93 9.88 -6.36
C SER A 160 21.19 10.79 -5.40
N ILE A 161 20.48 10.20 -4.46
CA ILE A 161 19.80 10.91 -3.38
C ILE A 161 20.30 10.31 -2.09
N THR A 162 21.13 11.06 -1.36
CA THR A 162 21.86 10.53 -0.22
C THR A 162 21.75 11.43 1.01
N HIS A 163 22.13 10.88 2.17
CA HIS A 163 22.41 11.64 3.36
C HIS A 163 23.68 11.14 4.02
N SER A 164 24.58 12.05 4.42
CA SER A 164 25.81 11.66 5.12
C SER A 164 25.50 11.14 6.52
N ALA A 165 25.90 9.90 6.83
CA ALA A 165 25.77 9.34 8.17
C ALA A 165 26.57 10.15 9.21
N ALA A 166 27.75 10.63 8.84
CA ALA A 166 28.59 11.47 9.71
C ALA A 166 27.88 12.77 10.13
N GLN A 167 27.13 13.38 9.21
CA GLN A 167 26.32 14.55 9.52
C GLN A 167 25.14 14.18 10.43
N LEU A 168 24.42 13.10 10.12
CA LEU A 168 23.27 12.63 10.91
C LEU A 168 23.63 12.33 12.36
N VAL A 169 24.75 11.64 12.61
CA VAL A 169 25.17 11.31 13.98
C VAL A 169 25.71 12.52 14.75
N LYS A 170 26.20 13.55 14.04
CA LYS A 170 26.63 14.80 14.64
C LYS A 170 25.43 15.63 15.11
N GLU A 171 24.35 15.62 14.35
CA GLU A 171 23.17 16.47 14.58
C GLU A 171 22.11 15.82 15.48
N TYR A 172 22.03 14.49 15.50
CA TYR A 172 21.05 13.76 16.30
C TYR A 172 21.66 12.50 16.92
N SER A 173 21.27 12.20 18.16
CA SER A 173 21.82 11.08 18.95
C SER A 173 20.83 9.93 19.15
N GLY A 174 19.59 10.04 18.65
CA GLY A 174 18.53 9.08 18.94
C GLY A 174 18.50 7.84 18.04
N TRP A 175 19.64 7.41 17.51
CA TRP A 175 19.81 6.24 16.62
C TRP A 175 19.81 4.90 17.36
N LYS A 176 18.78 4.64 18.16
CA LYS A 176 18.73 3.50 19.09
C LYS A 176 18.51 2.15 18.39
N ARG A 177 17.72 2.14 17.30
CA ARG A 177 17.35 0.92 16.56
C ARG A 177 18.38 0.63 15.48
N SER A 178 18.70 1.64 14.67
CA SER A 178 19.62 1.49 13.55
C SER A 178 21.08 1.34 13.97
N ARG A 179 21.41 1.83 15.18
CA ARG A 179 22.79 1.97 15.66
C ARG A 179 23.66 2.69 14.63
N LEU A 180 23.10 3.72 13.99
CA LEU A 180 23.79 4.51 12.97
C LEU A 180 25.11 5.06 13.54
N THR A 181 26.19 4.87 12.79
CA THR A 181 27.52 5.43 13.05
C THR A 181 28.02 6.16 11.81
N ALA A 182 29.02 7.04 11.97
CA ALA A 182 29.65 7.72 10.85
C ALA A 182 30.26 6.77 9.80
N GLU A 183 30.62 5.53 10.20
CA GLU A 183 31.21 4.51 9.33
C GLU A 183 30.24 3.98 8.26
N HIS A 184 28.94 4.25 8.39
CA HIS A 184 27.96 3.89 7.37
C HIS A 184 28.08 4.74 6.09
N GLY A 185 28.89 5.80 6.09
CA GLY A 185 29.16 6.61 4.92
C GLY A 185 27.94 7.39 4.42
N ASP A 186 27.82 7.53 3.10
CA ASP A 186 26.65 8.15 2.48
C ASP A 186 25.53 7.13 2.31
N LEU A 187 24.38 7.45 2.87
CA LEU A 187 23.20 6.58 2.89
C LEU A 187 22.40 6.79 1.61
N ASP A 188 22.21 5.75 0.79
CA ASP A 188 21.36 5.80 -0.41
C ASP A 188 19.88 5.75 -0.04
N LEU A 189 19.24 6.92 -0.05
CA LEU A 189 17.84 7.06 0.32
C LEU A 189 16.88 6.43 -0.70
N ILE A 190 17.30 6.18 -1.95
CA ILE A 190 16.45 5.50 -2.93
C ILE A 190 16.29 4.04 -2.52
N SER A 191 17.42 3.33 -2.40
CA SER A 191 17.44 1.90 -2.09
C SER A 191 16.87 1.60 -0.70
N LEU A 192 17.24 2.41 0.30
CA LEU A 192 16.73 2.23 1.66
C LEU A 192 15.20 2.41 1.71
N THR A 193 14.66 3.43 1.03
CA THR A 193 13.22 3.72 1.05
C THR A 193 12.42 2.59 0.40
N GLU A 194 12.89 2.06 -0.74
CA GLU A 194 12.29 0.89 -1.38
C GLU A 194 12.28 -0.31 -0.43
N GLU A 195 13.43 -0.63 0.19
CA GLU A 195 13.50 -1.77 1.12
C GLU A 195 12.52 -1.59 2.28
N TYR A 196 12.53 -0.43 2.94
CA TYR A 196 11.64 -0.17 4.07
C TYR A 196 10.16 -0.24 3.69
N PHE A 197 9.81 0.32 2.53
CA PHE A 197 8.46 0.24 1.98
C PHE A 197 8.02 -1.21 1.76
N GLN A 198 8.87 -2.05 1.15
CA GLN A 198 8.57 -3.47 0.96
C GLN A 198 8.40 -4.20 2.29
N ARG A 199 9.27 -3.93 3.27
CA ARG A 199 9.18 -4.52 4.62
C ARG A 199 7.87 -4.15 5.31
N LEU A 200 7.41 -2.91 5.20
CA LEU A 200 6.09 -2.52 5.71
C LEU A 200 4.96 -3.29 5.03
N ARG A 201 5.00 -3.42 3.69
CA ARG A 201 3.94 -4.08 2.90
C ARG A 201 3.91 -5.60 3.02
N ILE A 202 5.01 -6.23 3.40
CA ILE A 202 5.12 -7.69 3.53
C ILE A 202 5.11 -8.07 5.01
N ASP A 203 6.15 -7.71 5.75
CA ASP A 203 6.38 -8.21 7.10
C ASP A 203 5.44 -7.55 8.13
N TYR A 204 5.31 -6.22 8.07
CA TYR A 204 4.41 -5.49 8.98
C TYR A 204 2.94 -5.72 8.63
N ALA A 205 2.59 -5.70 7.34
CA ALA A 205 1.27 -6.08 6.86
C ALA A 205 0.86 -7.49 7.30
N ALA A 206 1.75 -8.49 7.19
CA ALA A 206 1.45 -9.86 7.62
C ALA A 206 1.14 -9.93 9.12
N PHE A 207 1.87 -9.17 9.95
CA PHE A 207 1.53 -9.03 11.37
C PHE A 207 0.15 -8.41 11.55
N VAL A 208 -0.14 -7.29 10.88
CA VAL A 208 -1.44 -6.61 10.97
C VAL A 208 -2.58 -7.56 10.58
N VAL A 209 -2.50 -8.24 9.44
CA VAL A 209 -3.52 -9.19 8.99
C VAL A 209 -3.72 -10.29 10.02
N LYS A 210 -2.64 -10.88 10.54
CA LYS A 210 -2.71 -11.99 11.51
C LYS A 210 -3.51 -11.63 12.77
N TYR A 211 -3.34 -10.44 13.33
CA TYR A 211 -3.98 -10.08 14.61
C TYR A 211 -5.24 -9.25 14.46
N PHE A 212 -5.40 -8.50 13.37
CA PHE A 212 -6.53 -7.59 13.20
C PHE A 212 -7.60 -8.11 12.26
N TYR A 213 -7.22 -8.86 11.22
CA TYR A 213 -8.16 -9.34 10.19
C TYR A 213 -7.82 -10.76 9.72
N PRO A 214 -7.80 -11.77 10.61
CA PRO A 214 -7.53 -13.15 10.22
C PRO A 214 -8.50 -13.67 9.13
N GLU A 215 -9.72 -13.12 9.06
CA GLU A 215 -10.75 -13.43 8.08
C GLU A 215 -10.41 -12.99 6.66
N LEU A 216 -9.42 -12.11 6.44
CA LEU A 216 -9.07 -11.65 5.09
C LEU A 216 -8.66 -12.79 4.16
N LYS A 217 -8.14 -13.90 4.70
CA LYS A 217 -7.83 -15.09 3.90
C LYS A 217 -9.08 -15.75 3.32
N ASP A 218 -10.15 -15.83 4.10
CA ASP A 218 -11.42 -16.41 3.65
C ASP A 218 -12.12 -15.48 2.66
N ILE A 219 -12.01 -14.17 2.89
CA ILE A 219 -12.50 -13.12 1.99
C ILE A 219 -11.77 -13.22 0.64
N ASP A 220 -10.44 -13.28 0.65
CA ASP A 220 -9.62 -13.41 -0.55
C ASP A 220 -9.94 -14.69 -1.32
N ALA A 221 -10.00 -15.84 -0.65
CA ALA A 221 -10.32 -17.12 -1.29
C ALA A 221 -11.71 -17.10 -1.97
N PHE A 222 -12.71 -16.47 -1.34
CA PHE A 222 -14.05 -16.36 -1.89
C PHE A 222 -14.06 -15.52 -3.18
N TYR A 223 -13.57 -14.28 -3.12
CA TYR A 223 -13.63 -13.36 -4.26
C TYR A 223 -12.62 -13.73 -5.37
N TRP A 224 -11.49 -14.32 -5.01
CA TRP A 224 -10.51 -14.82 -5.98
C TRP A 224 -11.11 -15.87 -6.90
N ARG A 225 -11.85 -16.83 -6.35
CA ARG A 225 -12.53 -17.89 -7.13
C ARG A 225 -13.50 -17.30 -8.15
N LEU A 226 -14.35 -16.36 -7.74
CA LEU A 226 -15.27 -15.67 -8.65
C LEU A 226 -14.53 -14.84 -9.70
N THR A 227 -13.43 -14.19 -9.30
CA THR A 227 -12.55 -13.45 -10.21
C THR A 227 -11.89 -14.36 -11.25
N GLN A 228 -11.48 -15.57 -10.87
CA GLN A 228 -10.92 -16.53 -11.82
C GLN A 228 -11.97 -16.98 -12.83
N GLU A 229 -13.19 -17.29 -12.38
CA GLU A 229 -14.29 -17.65 -13.31
C GLU A 229 -14.53 -16.56 -14.36
N VAL A 230 -14.50 -15.28 -13.94
CA VAL A 230 -14.61 -14.14 -14.86
C VAL A 230 -13.43 -14.10 -15.83
N ARG A 231 -12.20 -14.24 -15.33
CA ARG A 231 -10.96 -14.12 -16.12
C ARG A 231 -10.72 -15.27 -17.08
N GLU A 232 -11.22 -16.47 -16.77
CA GLU A 232 -11.19 -17.62 -17.69
C GLU A 232 -11.97 -17.33 -18.97
N LYS A 233 -13.11 -16.64 -18.86
CA LYS A 233 -13.96 -16.27 -20.00
C LYS A 233 -13.52 -14.97 -20.67
N TYR A 234 -13.10 -14.00 -19.85
CA TYR A 234 -12.74 -12.65 -20.28
C TYR A 234 -11.41 -12.22 -19.63
N PRO A 235 -10.27 -12.61 -20.22
CA PRO A 235 -8.96 -12.24 -19.71
C PRO A 235 -8.83 -10.72 -19.54
N GLY A 236 -8.41 -10.28 -18.35
CA GLY A 236 -8.22 -8.86 -18.04
C GLY A 236 -9.49 -8.11 -17.62
N ALA A 237 -10.68 -8.72 -17.69
CA ALA A 237 -11.90 -8.08 -17.20
C ALA A 237 -11.94 -8.02 -15.66
N ARG A 238 -12.62 -6.99 -15.12
CA ARG A 238 -12.93 -6.86 -13.70
C ARG A 238 -14.21 -7.63 -13.38
N MET A 239 -14.25 -8.28 -12.24
CA MET A 239 -15.47 -8.91 -11.72
C MET A 239 -16.39 -7.84 -11.14
N VAL A 240 -17.68 -7.90 -11.45
CA VAL A 240 -18.71 -7.05 -10.85
C VAL A 240 -19.96 -7.87 -10.55
N PHE A 241 -20.77 -7.42 -9.60
CA PHE A 241 -22.08 -7.99 -9.34
C PHE A 241 -23.16 -7.08 -9.89
N LEU A 242 -23.88 -7.55 -10.91
CA LEU A 242 -24.97 -6.82 -11.52
C LEU A 242 -26.23 -6.98 -10.66
N THR A 243 -26.75 -5.89 -10.14
CA THR A 243 -27.89 -5.88 -9.20
C THR A 243 -29.19 -5.49 -9.88
N GLU A 244 -29.15 -4.57 -10.84
CA GLU A 244 -30.34 -4.10 -11.56
C GLU A 244 -30.07 -3.81 -13.03
N LYS A 245 -31.11 -3.96 -13.85
CA LYS A 245 -31.14 -3.62 -15.26
C LYS A 245 -32.41 -2.82 -15.55
N GLU A 246 -32.27 -1.54 -15.80
CA GLU A 246 -33.36 -0.68 -16.22
C GLU A 246 -33.33 -0.52 -17.74
N GLU A 247 -34.43 -0.89 -18.41
CA GLU A 247 -34.64 -0.62 -19.83
C GLU A 247 -35.41 0.69 -20.00
N LYS A 248 -34.80 1.66 -20.67
CA LYS A 248 -35.45 2.92 -21.05
C LYS A 248 -35.68 2.92 -22.55
N LYS A 249 -36.96 2.79 -22.94
CA LYS A 249 -37.41 2.95 -24.32
C LYS A 249 -37.74 4.41 -24.58
N ASP A 250 -36.99 5.03 -25.49
CA ASP A 250 -37.39 6.28 -26.13
C ASP A 250 -37.74 6.01 -27.60
N ARG A 251 -38.55 6.87 -28.22
CA ARG A 251 -39.32 6.62 -29.47
C ARG A 251 -38.56 5.99 -30.66
N ALA A 252 -37.22 5.98 -30.67
CA ALA A 252 -36.39 5.29 -31.65
C ALA A 252 -35.18 4.53 -31.08
N ARG A 253 -35.00 4.46 -29.75
CA ARG A 253 -33.80 3.89 -29.12
C ARG A 253 -34.15 3.20 -27.80
N ILE A 254 -33.75 1.93 -27.71
CA ILE A 254 -33.71 1.19 -26.45
C ILE A 254 -32.36 1.46 -25.80
N SER A 255 -32.35 1.91 -24.56
CA SER A 255 -31.14 2.08 -23.76
C SER A 255 -31.24 1.28 -22.47
N PHE A 256 -30.14 0.69 -22.03
CA PHE A 256 -30.06 -0.06 -20.79
C PHE A 256 -29.20 0.72 -19.79
N ARG A 257 -29.71 0.89 -18.57
CA ARG A 257 -28.93 1.35 -17.44
C ARG A 257 -28.71 0.15 -16.51
N TRP A 258 -27.46 -0.04 -16.13
CA TRP A 258 -27.05 -1.14 -15.26
C TRP A 258 -26.65 -0.56 -13.91
N SER A 259 -27.14 -1.17 -12.84
CA SER A 259 -26.64 -0.97 -11.48
C SER A 259 -25.75 -2.17 -11.15
N PHE A 260 -24.53 -1.92 -10.69
CA PHE A 260 -23.62 -2.97 -10.28
C PHE A 260 -22.81 -2.56 -9.05
N GLU A 261 -22.40 -3.57 -8.30
CA GLU A 261 -21.48 -3.46 -7.18
C GLU A 261 -20.09 -3.91 -7.62
N GLN A 262 -19.07 -3.33 -7.00
CA GLN A 262 -17.67 -3.62 -7.27
C GLN A 262 -17.04 -4.35 -6.08
N PRO A 263 -17.29 -5.66 -5.92
CA PRO A 263 -16.57 -6.47 -4.94
C PRO A 263 -15.05 -6.41 -5.22
N PRO A 264 -14.21 -6.74 -4.23
CA PRO A 264 -12.77 -6.78 -4.44
C PRO A 264 -12.40 -7.92 -5.38
N ASN A 265 -11.43 -7.68 -6.26
CA ASN A 265 -10.91 -8.69 -7.18
C ASN A 265 -9.59 -9.31 -6.68
N LEU A 266 -8.79 -8.49 -6.00
CA LEU A 266 -7.49 -8.84 -5.43
C LEU A 266 -7.46 -8.26 -4.01
N VAL A 267 -7.97 -9.00 -3.03
CA VAL A 267 -8.30 -8.45 -1.70
C VAL A 267 -7.08 -7.79 -1.05
N PHE A 268 -5.93 -8.47 -1.01
CA PHE A 268 -4.72 -7.91 -0.40
C PHE A 268 -4.16 -6.70 -1.17
N GLU A 269 -4.13 -6.77 -2.50
CA GLU A 269 -3.59 -5.67 -3.32
C GLU A 269 -4.48 -4.43 -3.26
N GLU A 270 -5.80 -4.60 -3.31
CA GLU A 270 -6.75 -3.50 -3.16
C GLU A 270 -6.69 -2.86 -1.77
N LEU A 271 -6.19 -3.57 -0.76
CA LEU A 271 -5.92 -3.06 0.59
C LEU A 271 -4.52 -2.44 0.76
N GLY A 272 -3.71 -2.36 -0.31
CA GLY A 272 -2.34 -1.82 -0.27
C GLY A 272 -1.31 -2.77 0.34
N LEU A 273 -1.66 -4.05 0.52
CA LEU A 273 -0.79 -5.07 1.08
C LEU A 273 -0.09 -5.85 -0.04
N SER A 274 1.05 -6.48 0.28
CA SER A 274 1.70 -7.43 -0.62
C SER A 274 1.35 -8.86 -0.19
N HIS A 275 1.03 -9.71 -1.15
CA HIS A 275 0.72 -11.10 -0.87
C HIS A 275 2.04 -11.86 -0.63
N ALA A 276 2.28 -12.29 0.61
CA ALA A 276 3.21 -13.39 0.84
C ALA A 276 2.49 -14.67 0.36
N ARG A 277 2.66 -15.03 -0.92
CA ARG A 277 2.28 -16.34 -1.43
C ARG A 277 3.26 -17.38 -0.93
#